data_AF-A0A2W5NUS6-F1
#
_entry.id   AF-A0A2W5NUS6-F1
#
_cell.length_a   1.000
_cell.length_b   1.000
_cell.length_c   1.000
_cell.angle_alpha   90.00
_cell.angle_beta   90.00
_cell.angle_gamma   90.00
#
_symmetry.space_group_name_H-M   'P 1'
#
loop_
_entity.id
_entity.type
_entity.pdbx_description
1 polymer ?
#
loop_
_entity_poly.entity_id
_entity_poly.type
_entity_poly.pdbx_seq_one_letter_code
_entity_poly.pdbx_strand_id
1 'polypeptide(L)'
;MLHLKTAAGERLEIPAGCIIAVMRPCDGINPSAIMYDMGAGPAVDQLSDQYGFVKKTVLDAGGMINPIEVKIIEAVLVGEGEEAATVLQQGRMIFARSRIEGRREVLDDPNGIHAGLFVNLTGQTMRINVADTLDELDGLEAGDVPITPPIPMPLPPEGA
;
A
#
# COMPACT_ATOMS: atom_id res chain seq x y z
N MET A 1 2.27 -14.17 19.32
CA MET A 1 1.85 -14.74 18.03
C MET A 1 0.59 -14.03 17.61
N LEU A 2 0.46 -13.71 16.33
CA LEU A 2 -0.75 -13.15 15.74
C LEU A 2 -1.51 -14.27 15.05
N HIS A 3 -2.83 -14.25 15.18
CA HIS A 3 -3.73 -15.20 14.56
C HIS A 3 -4.60 -14.43 13.57
N LEU A 4 -4.34 -14.63 12.29
CA LEU A 4 -5.00 -13.94 11.18
C LEU A 4 -5.79 -14.95 10.36
N LYS A 5 -6.80 -14.47 9.64
CA LYS A 5 -7.57 -15.28 8.71
C LYS A 5 -7.27 -14.84 7.28
N THR A 6 -6.85 -15.77 6.44
CA THR A 6 -6.60 -15.49 5.02
C THR A 6 -7.93 -15.38 4.27
N ALA A 7 -7.94 -14.67 3.16
CA ALA A 7 -9.10 -14.59 2.27
C ALA A 7 -9.48 -15.97 1.69
N ALA A 8 -8.54 -16.92 1.63
CA ALA A 8 -8.76 -18.30 1.25
C ALA A 8 -9.44 -19.17 2.34
N GLY A 9 -9.71 -18.60 3.52
CA GLY A 9 -10.35 -19.30 4.64
C GLY A 9 -9.37 -20.06 5.54
N GLU A 10 -8.07 -19.81 5.42
CA GLU A 10 -7.04 -20.45 6.24
C GLU A 10 -6.75 -19.65 7.50
N ARG A 11 -6.17 -20.31 8.50
CA ARG A 11 -5.69 -19.67 9.72
C ARG A 11 -4.18 -19.51 9.62
N LEU A 12 -3.74 -18.27 9.66
CA LEU A 12 -2.34 -17.88 9.55
C LEU A 12 -1.82 -17.48 10.93
N GLU A 13 -0.75 -18.12 11.38
CA GLU A 13 -0.13 -17.86 12.69
C GLU A 13 1.29 -17.33 12.49
N ILE A 14 1.50 -16.05 12.77
CA ILE A 14 2.78 -15.37 12.50
C ILE A 14 3.28 -14.66 13.75
N PRO A 15 4.57 -14.75 14.11
CA PRO A 15 5.16 -13.91 15.14
C PRO A 15 5.09 -12.44 14.74
N ALA A 16 4.73 -11.54 15.66
CA ALA A 16 4.56 -10.12 15.32
C ALA A 16 5.82 -9.49 14.70
N GLY A 17 7.01 -9.88 15.17
CA GLY A 17 8.29 -9.39 14.63
C GLY A 17 8.65 -9.91 13.23
N CYS A 18 7.90 -10.87 12.69
CA CYS A 18 8.06 -11.34 11.31
C CYS A 18 7.28 -10.47 10.31
N ILE A 19 6.45 -9.54 10.78
CA ILE A 19 5.62 -8.71 9.91
C ILE A 19 6.45 -7.56 9.37
N ILE A 20 6.37 -7.38 8.06
CA ILE A 20 7.09 -6.35 7.32
C ILE A 20 6.17 -5.18 7.02
N ALA A 21 4.97 -5.46 6.51
CA ALA A 21 3.98 -4.45 6.16
C ALA A 21 2.55 -4.97 6.29
N VAL A 22 1.61 -4.08 6.56
CA VAL A 22 0.17 -4.33 6.41
C VAL A 22 -0.36 -3.40 5.33
N MET A 23 -1.15 -3.93 4.41
CA MET A 23 -1.61 -3.23 3.22
C MET A 23 -3.13 -3.26 3.14
N ARG A 24 -3.73 -2.18 2.65
CA ARG A 24 -5.05 -2.15 2.05
C ARG A 24 -4.83 -2.09 0.55
N PRO A 25 -5.12 -3.17 -0.20
CA PRO A 25 -4.96 -3.23 -1.64
C PRO A 25 -5.69 -2.08 -2.34
N CYS A 26 -5.09 -1.58 -3.42
CA CYS A 26 -5.66 -0.53 -4.27
C CYS A 26 -6.83 -1.04 -5.12
N ASP A 27 -7.01 -2.36 -5.27
CA ASP A 27 -8.07 -2.95 -6.09
C ASP A 27 -9.47 -2.83 -5.48
N GLY A 28 -9.56 -2.57 -4.17
CA GLY A 28 -10.82 -2.52 -3.42
C GLY A 28 -11.54 -3.88 -3.30
N ILE A 29 -10.94 -4.96 -3.80
CA ILE A 29 -11.52 -6.31 -3.82
C ILE A 29 -11.26 -6.97 -2.47
N ASN A 30 -10.03 -6.89 -1.97
CA ASN A 30 -9.63 -7.51 -0.72
C ASN A 30 -9.58 -6.48 0.43
N PRO A 31 -10.07 -6.84 1.63
CA PRO A 31 -10.18 -5.89 2.73
C PRO A 31 -8.83 -5.53 3.36
N SER A 32 -7.85 -6.43 3.30
CA SER A 32 -6.46 -6.17 3.64
C SER A 32 -5.52 -7.28 3.15
N ALA A 33 -4.22 -6.98 3.16
CA ALA A 33 -3.14 -7.93 2.94
C ALA A 33 -2.04 -7.72 3.98
N ILE A 34 -1.24 -8.76 4.21
CA ILE A 34 -0.07 -8.68 5.09
C ILE A 34 1.15 -9.22 4.37
N MET A 35 2.28 -8.53 4.56
CA MET A 35 3.59 -8.99 4.13
C MET A 35 4.41 -9.39 5.35
N TYR A 36 5.03 -10.57 5.29
CA TYR A 36 5.81 -11.12 6.38
C TYR A 36 6.95 -11.99 5.86
N ASP A 37 7.94 -12.26 6.72
CA ASP A 37 9.01 -13.22 6.45
C ASP A 37 9.26 -14.08 7.69
N MET A 38 9.10 -15.39 7.55
CA MET A 38 9.33 -16.39 8.60
C MET A 38 10.64 -17.17 8.39
N GLY A 39 11.57 -16.65 7.58
CA GLY A 39 12.87 -17.25 7.28
C GLY A 39 12.93 -18.01 5.94
N ALA A 40 11.84 -18.01 5.16
CA ALA A 40 11.78 -18.57 3.81
C ALA A 40 11.80 -17.49 2.71
N GLY A 41 11.89 -16.22 3.11
CA GLY A 41 11.73 -15.07 2.24
C GLY A 41 10.36 -14.39 2.40
N PRO A 42 10.20 -13.20 1.80
CA PRO A 42 8.99 -12.41 1.94
C PRO A 42 7.80 -13.07 1.24
N ALA A 43 6.72 -13.22 1.99
CA ALA A 43 5.43 -13.69 1.51
C ALA A 43 4.37 -12.60 1.68
N VAL A 44 3.34 -12.65 0.84
CA VAL A 44 2.18 -11.75 0.90
C VAL A 44 0.91 -12.60 0.91
N ASP A 45 0.09 -12.42 1.94
CA ASP A 45 -1.21 -13.06 2.04
C ASP A 45 -2.34 -12.03 2.09
N GLN A 46 -3.39 -12.29 1.33
CA GLN A 46 -4.65 -11.56 1.44
C GLN A 46 -5.42 -12.05 2.66
N LEU A 47 -6.01 -11.13 3.41
CA LEU A 47 -6.71 -11.41 4.66
C LEU A 47 -8.21 -11.17 4.50
N SER A 48 -9.01 -11.86 5.32
CA SER A 48 -10.46 -11.65 5.37
C SER A 48 -10.86 -10.47 6.26
N ASP A 49 -9.97 -10.08 7.18
CA ASP A 49 -10.24 -9.00 8.13
C ASP A 49 -9.99 -7.62 7.53
N GLN A 50 -10.62 -6.59 8.11
CA GLN A 50 -10.45 -5.22 7.67
C GLN A 50 -9.06 -4.68 8.01
N TYR A 51 -8.50 -3.89 7.10
CA TYR A 51 -7.20 -3.22 7.28
C TYR A 51 -7.03 -2.54 8.65
N GLY A 52 -8.03 -1.80 9.12
CA GLY A 52 -7.93 -1.09 10.41
C GLY A 52 -7.79 -2.04 11.61
N PHE A 53 -8.45 -3.20 11.56
CA PHE A 53 -8.32 -4.23 12.58
C PHE A 53 -6.93 -4.86 12.55
N VAL A 54 -6.50 -5.34 11.39
CA VAL A 54 -5.18 -5.98 11.21
C VAL A 54 -4.06 -5.02 11.61
N LYS A 55 -4.09 -3.79 11.11
CA LYS A 55 -3.14 -2.73 11.49
C LYS A 55 -3.02 -2.61 13.00
N LYS A 56 -4.15 -2.45 13.70
CA LYS A 56 -4.17 -2.30 15.15
C LYS A 56 -3.58 -3.54 15.84
N THR A 57 -3.96 -4.74 15.43
CA THR A 57 -3.45 -5.98 16.03
C THR A 57 -1.92 -6.10 15.90
N VAL A 58 -1.37 -5.71 14.74
CA VAL A 58 0.08 -5.75 14.50
C VAL A 58 0.82 -4.72 15.37
N LEU A 59 0.29 -3.51 15.47
CA LEU A 59 0.88 -2.45 16.29
C LEU A 59 0.82 -2.75 17.78
N ASP A 60 -0.33 -3.21 18.28
CA ASP A 60 -0.54 -3.57 19.68
C ASP A 60 0.37 -4.74 20.09
N ALA A 61 0.68 -5.65 19.16
CA ALA A 61 1.61 -6.75 19.38
C ALA A 61 3.09 -6.34 19.32
N GLY A 62 3.39 -5.07 19.07
CA GLY A 62 4.76 -4.57 18.93
C GLY A 62 5.49 -5.10 17.68
N GLY A 63 4.74 -5.45 16.64
CA GLY A 63 5.31 -6.05 15.43
C GLY A 63 6.15 -5.10 14.58
N MET A 64 5.97 -3.79 14.74
CA MET A 64 6.69 -2.77 13.99
C MET A 64 7.28 -1.71 14.91
N ILE A 65 8.58 -1.45 14.77
CA ILE A 65 9.28 -0.38 15.48
C ILE A 65 9.22 0.88 14.60
N ASN A 66 8.77 2.00 15.17
CA ASN A 66 8.59 3.28 14.46
C ASN A 66 7.79 3.12 13.14
N PRO A 67 6.53 2.67 13.22
CA PRO A 67 5.69 2.47 12.05
C PRO A 67 5.31 3.80 11.38
N ILE A 68 5.19 3.80 10.07
CA ILE A 68 4.65 4.90 9.27
C ILE A 68 3.52 4.37 8.37
N GLU A 69 2.41 5.10 8.34
CA GLU A 69 1.29 4.81 7.44
C GLU A 69 1.33 5.77 6.25
N VAL A 70 1.29 5.22 5.04
CA VAL A 70 1.32 5.96 3.78
C VAL A 70 0.09 5.65 2.94
N LYS A 71 -0.39 6.65 2.21
CA LYS A 71 -1.42 6.47 1.17
C LYS A 71 -0.71 6.15 -0.14
N ILE A 72 -0.81 4.91 -0.62
CA ILE A 72 -0.19 4.50 -1.89
C ILE A 72 -1.11 4.80 -3.06
N ILE A 73 -0.54 5.23 -4.19
CA ILE A 73 -1.24 5.37 -5.47
C ILE A 73 -0.65 4.35 -6.44
N GLU A 74 -1.49 3.45 -6.94
CA GLU A 74 -1.08 2.44 -7.91
C GLU A 74 -2.04 2.40 -9.10
N ALA A 75 -1.50 2.07 -10.27
CA ALA A 75 -2.28 1.80 -11.46
C ALA A 75 -2.87 0.39 -11.35
N VAL A 76 -4.19 0.30 -11.23
CA VAL A 76 -4.92 -0.96 -11.13
C VAL A 76 -5.77 -1.14 -12.39
N LEU A 77 -5.77 -2.35 -12.92
CA LEU A 77 -6.62 -2.73 -14.04
C LEU A 77 -8.02 -3.03 -13.49
N VAL A 78 -9.02 -2.29 -13.95
CA VAL A 78 -10.41 -2.41 -13.51
C VAL A 78 -11.27 -2.81 -14.71
N GLY A 79 -12.07 -3.87 -14.55
CA GLY A 79 -12.90 -4.45 -15.61
C GLY A 79 -12.36 -5.81 -16.09
N GLU A 80 -13.19 -6.52 -16.86
CA GLU A 80 -12.84 -7.80 -17.49
C GLU A 80 -13.07 -7.69 -19.02
N GLY A 81 -12.19 -8.29 -19.82
CA GLY A 81 -12.33 -8.30 -21.28
C GLY A 81 -11.94 -6.97 -21.96
N GLU A 82 -12.63 -6.61 -23.05
CA GLU A 82 -12.32 -5.43 -23.88
C GLU A 82 -12.56 -4.09 -23.15
N GLU A 83 -13.27 -4.08 -22.01
CA GLU A 83 -13.54 -2.89 -21.21
C GLU A 83 -12.53 -2.67 -20.06
N ALA A 84 -11.47 -3.48 -19.98
CA ALA A 84 -10.43 -3.31 -18.97
C ALA A 84 -9.71 -1.97 -19.11
N ALA A 85 -9.89 -1.09 -18.13
CA ALA A 85 -9.23 0.21 -18.07
C ALA A 85 -8.20 0.24 -16.93
N THR A 86 -7.04 0.84 -17.19
CA THR A 86 -6.07 1.14 -16.14
C THR A 86 -6.46 2.44 -15.45
N VAL A 87 -6.81 2.36 -14.17
CA VAL A 87 -7.16 3.53 -13.35
C VAL A 87 -6.22 3.62 -12.17
N LEU A 88 -5.91 4.86 -11.76
CA LEU A 88 -5.15 5.09 -10.54
C LEU A 88 -6.07 4.92 -9.34
N GLN A 89 -5.73 3.99 -8.45
CA GLN A 89 -6.46 3.76 -7.21
C GLN A 89 -5.57 3.99 -6.00
N GLN A 90 -6.23 4.32 -4.89
CA GLN A 90 -5.58 4.60 -3.62
C GLN A 90 -5.67 3.39 -2.68
N GLY A 91 -4.51 2.95 -2.21
CA GLY A 91 -4.38 1.98 -1.13
C GLY A 91 -3.80 2.62 0.13
N ARG A 92 -3.58 1.80 1.15
CA ARG A 92 -2.84 2.21 2.35
C ARG A 92 -1.81 1.16 2.68
N MET A 93 -0.67 1.59 3.20
CA MET A 93 0.34 0.66 3.68
C MET A 93 0.96 1.19 4.96
N ILE A 94 1.14 0.31 5.93
CA ILE A 94 1.90 0.59 7.15
C ILE A 94 3.10 -0.33 7.22
N PHE A 95 4.27 0.23 7.49
CA PHE A 95 5.53 -0.47 7.58
C PHE A 95 6.51 0.32 8.47
N ALA A 96 7.64 -0.27 8.82
CA ALA A 96 8.65 0.42 9.64
C ALA A 96 9.37 1.51 8.83
N ARG A 97 9.53 2.71 9.41
CA ARG A 97 10.21 3.84 8.76
C ARG A 97 11.65 3.51 8.34
N SER A 98 12.32 2.61 9.07
CA SER A 98 13.66 2.13 8.74
C SER A 98 13.75 1.38 7.40
N ARG A 99 12.62 1.03 6.78
CA ARG A 99 12.59 0.44 5.43
C ARG A 99 12.66 1.49 4.31
N ILE A 100 12.54 2.78 4.62
CA ILE A 100 12.68 3.86 3.63
C ILE A 100 14.17 4.09 3.40
N GLU A 101 14.64 3.78 2.20
CA GLU A 101 16.04 3.98 1.76
C GLU A 101 16.22 5.34 1.05
N GLY A 102 15.13 5.92 0.54
CA GLY A 102 15.16 7.24 -0.09
C GLY A 102 13.77 7.82 -0.34
N ARG A 103 13.75 9.12 -0.63
CA ARG A 103 12.54 9.88 -0.99
C ARG A 103 12.86 10.80 -2.16
N ARG A 104 11.93 10.87 -3.11
CA ARG A 104 11.94 11.86 -4.19
C ARG A 104 10.60 12.57 -4.19
N GLU A 105 10.62 13.87 -3.93
CA GLU A 105 9.41 14.68 -4.01
C GLU A 105 8.99 14.90 -5.46
N VAL A 106 7.68 14.93 -5.69
CA VAL A 106 7.09 15.25 -6.97
C VAL A 106 6.30 16.54 -6.77
N LEU A 107 6.73 17.59 -7.47
CA LEU A 107 6.05 18.88 -7.43
C LEU A 107 4.97 18.84 -8.51
N ASP A 108 3.73 19.12 -8.11
CA ASP A 108 2.57 19.31 -8.99
C ASP A 108 2.19 18.10 -9.86
N ASP A 109 2.06 16.91 -9.27
CA ASP A 109 1.53 15.74 -9.99
C ASP A 109 0.00 15.84 -10.16
N PRO A 110 -0.54 15.75 -11.39
CA PRO A 110 -1.97 15.88 -11.65
C PRO A 110 -2.80 14.73 -11.07
N ASN A 111 -2.17 13.64 -10.64
CA ASN A 111 -2.82 12.49 -10.03
C ASN A 111 -2.73 12.50 -8.49
N GLY A 112 -2.21 13.58 -7.91
CA GLY A 112 -2.08 13.73 -6.46
C GLY A 112 -0.96 12.87 -5.87
N ILE A 113 0.11 12.58 -6.63
CA ILE A 113 1.32 11.95 -6.10
C ILE A 113 2.24 13.05 -5.56
N HIS A 114 2.53 13.02 -4.25
CA HIS A 114 3.37 14.02 -3.60
C HIS A 114 4.83 13.56 -3.48
N ALA A 115 5.06 12.24 -3.39
CA ALA A 115 6.40 11.68 -3.33
C ALA A 115 6.49 10.26 -3.91
N GLY A 116 7.68 9.92 -4.41
CA GLY A 116 8.12 8.54 -4.63
C GLY A 116 9.04 8.12 -3.49
N LEU A 117 8.64 7.11 -2.72
CA LEU A 117 9.49 6.52 -1.69
C LEU A 117 10.21 5.31 -2.26
N PHE A 118 11.51 5.22 -2.00
CA PHE A 118 12.31 4.03 -2.24
C PHE A 118 12.31 3.21 -0.96
N VAL A 119 11.65 2.06 -0.96
CA VAL A 119 11.42 1.22 0.20
C VAL A 119 11.98 -0.17 -0.02
N ASN A 120 12.58 -0.77 1.00
CA ASN A 120 13.07 -2.13 0.96
C ASN A 120 12.23 -3.03 1.86
N LEU A 121 11.17 -3.59 1.26
CA LEU A 121 10.24 -4.48 1.96
C LEU A 121 10.64 -5.95 1.80
N THR A 122 11.09 -6.34 0.61
CA THR A 122 11.33 -7.75 0.22
C THR A 122 12.81 -8.12 0.13
N GLY A 123 13.72 -7.28 0.64
CA GLY A 123 15.16 -7.41 0.41
C GLY A 123 15.63 -6.74 -0.89
N GLN A 124 14.71 -6.18 -1.66
CA GLN A 124 14.98 -5.36 -2.85
C GLN A 124 14.33 -3.98 -2.70
N THR A 125 15.06 -2.94 -3.11
CA THR A 125 14.54 -1.58 -3.18
C THR A 125 13.48 -1.51 -4.26
N MET A 126 12.26 -1.13 -3.87
CA MET A 126 11.16 -0.84 -4.77
C MET A 126 10.71 0.61 -4.60
N ARG A 127 10.18 1.20 -5.68
CA ARG A 127 9.61 2.55 -5.64
C ARG A 127 8.10 2.45 -5.46
N ILE A 128 7.57 3.12 -4.45
CA ILE A 128 6.14 3.32 -4.25
C ILE A 128 5.79 4.80 -4.44
N ASN A 129 4.68 5.08 -5.12
CA ASN A 129 4.16 6.44 -5.21
C ASN A 129 3.18 6.67 -4.07
N VAL A 130 3.35 7.77 -3.35
CA VAL A 130 2.50 8.11 -2.20
C VAL A 130 1.80 9.43 -2.43
N ALA A 131 0.50 9.44 -2.11
CA ALA A 131 -0.30 10.66 -2.11
C ALA A 131 0.02 11.53 -0.89
N ASP A 132 0.30 10.88 0.23
CA ASP A 132 0.45 11.53 1.51
C ASP A 132 1.11 10.56 2.51
N THR A 133 1.92 11.11 3.39
CA THR A 133 2.40 10.43 4.59
C THR A 133 1.55 10.95 5.74
N LEU A 134 0.77 10.10 6.42
CA LEU A 134 -0.05 10.50 7.57
C LEU A 134 0.81 10.80 8.83
N ASP A 135 2.03 11.27 8.62
CA ASP A 135 3.04 11.51 9.62
C ASP A 135 3.07 13.02 9.90
N GLU A 136 2.49 13.42 11.02
CA GLU A 136 2.43 14.82 11.52
C GLU A 136 3.83 15.44 11.79
N LEU A 137 4.92 14.69 11.51
CA LEU A 137 6.31 15.12 11.69
C LEU A 137 6.89 15.87 10.49
N ASP A 138 6.27 15.81 9.30
CA ASP A 138 6.80 16.48 8.10
C ASP A 138 6.30 17.93 7.93
N GLY A 139 5.45 18.43 8.83
CA GLY A 139 4.89 19.79 8.74
C GLY A 139 4.02 20.01 7.50
N LEU A 140 3.65 18.94 6.80
CA LEU A 140 2.69 18.94 5.70
C LEU A 140 1.33 18.59 6.30
N GLU A 141 0.44 19.57 6.37
CA GLU A 141 -0.95 19.30 6.72
C GLU A 141 -1.57 18.41 5.64
N ALA A 142 -2.30 17.39 6.08
CA ALA A 142 -3.05 16.50 5.20
C ALA A 142 -4.01 17.35 4.36
N GLY A 143 -3.68 17.56 3.10
CA GLY A 143 -4.59 18.13 2.13
C GLY A 143 -5.73 17.15 1.94
N ASP A 144 -6.87 17.40 2.57
CA ASP A 144 -8.14 16.69 2.38
C ASP A 144 -8.75 17.06 1.01
N VAL A 145 -7.92 17.08 -0.05
CA VAL A 145 -8.35 17.42 -1.39
C VAL A 145 -8.90 16.13 -2.02
N PRO A 146 -10.22 16.05 -2.28
CA PRO A 146 -10.76 14.92 -3.03
C PRO A 146 -10.09 14.91 -4.41
N ILE A 147 -9.45 13.77 -4.73
CA ILE A 147 -8.98 13.47 -6.08
C ILE A 147 -10.14 13.68 -7.04
N THR A 148 -9.98 14.63 -7.95
CA THR A 148 -10.94 14.88 -9.03
C THR A 148 -10.99 13.61 -9.89
N PRO A 149 -12.18 13.14 -10.33
CA PRO A 149 -12.27 11.95 -11.16
C PRO A 149 -11.35 12.07 -12.38
N PRO A 150 -10.69 10.98 -12.79
CA PRO A 150 -9.67 11.02 -13.84
C PRO A 150 -10.28 11.56 -15.14
N ILE A 151 -9.59 12.55 -15.73
CA ILE A 151 -9.86 12.98 -17.09
C ILE A 151 -9.53 11.78 -18.00
N PRO A 152 -10.46 11.32 -18.85
CA PRO A 152 -10.16 10.25 -19.79
C PRO A 152 -8.97 10.65 -20.67
N MET A 153 -7.87 9.91 -20.57
CA MET A 153 -6.79 10.06 -21.55
C MET A 153 -7.31 9.61 -22.91
N PRO A 154 -7.14 10.40 -23.98
CA PRO A 154 -7.46 9.96 -25.33
C PRO A 154 -6.60 8.73 -25.66
N LEU A 155 -7.24 7.66 -26.12
CA LEU A 155 -6.56 6.51 -26.69
C LEU A 155 -5.60 6.97 -27.80
N PRO A 156 -4.39 6.38 -27.93
CA PRO A 156 -3.55 6.64 -29.07
C PRO A 156 -4.31 6.26 -30.35
N PRO A 157 -4.27 7.08 -31.41
CA PRO A 157 -4.99 6.78 -32.64
C PRO A 157 -4.47 5.48 -33.23
N GLU A 158 -5.37 4.52 -33.45
CA GLU A 158 -5.06 3.34 -34.23
C GLU A 158 -4.75 3.75 -35.68
N GLY A 159 -3.51 3.49 -36.11
CA GLY A 159 -3.12 3.43 -37.51
C GLY A 159 -2.74 4.76 -38.17
N ALA A 160 -1.44 4.92 -38.39
CA ALA A 160 -0.88 5.66 -39.53
C ALA A 160 0.38 4.93 -40.01
#